data_AF-A0A8H4N2R4-F1
#
_entry.id   AF-A0A8H4N2R4-F1
#
_cell.length_a   1.000
_cell.length_b   1.000
_cell.length_c   1.000
_cell.angle_alpha   90.00
_cell.angle_beta   90.00
_cell.angle_gamma   90.00
#
_symmetry.space_group_name_H-M   'P 1'
#
loop_
_entity.id
_entity.type
_entity.pdbx_description
1 polymer ?
#
loop_
_entity_poly.entity_id
_entity_poly.type
_entity_poly.pdbx_seq_one_letter_code
_entity_poly.pdbx_strand_id
1 'polypeptide(L)'
;MAGTQRYMRYIVFAFVVLLLIFFFSSSDVPTSRLQSASEIIKEQGSKWKGSGAATEPGSKEAPVVNTPGHSSSSSQGTTPNTPTQLTGTMPGERMNATFVTLARNSDVWEIARSIRQVEDRFNRKFNYDWVFLNDADFDETFIRVTTSLVSGKTKYGKIDTDQWSFPPWIDTNKAAKVRDEMKQKQIIYGDSISYRHMCRYESGFFFRHPLMLDYEWYWRVEPSIELFCDINYDTFKFMADHGKKYSFVLSLYEYVETIPTLWDSVKGFMQKFPQHVAKDNSMAFLSDDDGKTYNHCHFWSNFEIGNLNWLRSQAYIDFFEHLDHDGGFFYERWGDAPVHSIAAGLMLNKDELHFFDDIAYYHVPFTHCPTSEKTRTDNKCHCNPGDNFDWNGYSCTARFFEVNNMEKPEGYEKQQ
;
A
#
# COMPACT_ATOMS: atom_id res chain seq x y z
N MET A 1 -71.02 -28.68 -5.89
CA MET A 1 -69.75 -27.93 -6.00
C MET A 1 -68.55 -28.88 -5.91
N ALA A 2 -68.32 -29.74 -6.91
CA ALA A 2 -67.22 -30.73 -6.89
C ALA A 2 -66.18 -30.52 -8.02
N GLY A 3 -66.44 -29.62 -8.97
CA GLY A 3 -65.51 -29.30 -10.07
C GLY A 3 -64.36 -28.38 -9.65
N THR A 4 -64.64 -27.37 -8.81
CA THR A 4 -63.68 -26.32 -8.42
C THR A 4 -62.54 -26.82 -7.53
N GLN A 5 -62.75 -27.86 -6.72
CA GLN A 5 -61.68 -28.46 -5.89
C GLN A 5 -60.66 -29.27 -6.69
N ARG A 6 -61.04 -29.85 -7.84
CA ARG A 6 -60.09 -30.59 -8.70
C ARG A 6 -59.10 -29.63 -9.36
N TYR A 7 -59.58 -28.54 -9.94
CA TYR A 7 -58.70 -27.55 -10.59
C TYR A 7 -57.76 -26.86 -9.59
N MET A 8 -58.23 -26.56 -8.39
CA MET A 8 -57.39 -25.96 -7.35
C MET A 8 -56.23 -26.87 -6.92
N ARG A 9 -56.43 -28.19 -6.89
CA ARG A 9 -55.35 -29.17 -6.61
C ARG A 9 -54.31 -29.21 -7.73
N TYR A 10 -54.73 -29.13 -8.99
CA TYR A 10 -53.80 -29.09 -10.13
C TYR A 10 -53.03 -27.77 -10.20
N ILE A 11 -53.66 -26.64 -9.84
CA ILE A 11 -53.00 -25.33 -9.79
C ILE A 11 -51.96 -25.29 -8.67
N VAL A 12 -52.29 -25.80 -7.47
CA VAL A 12 -51.33 -25.88 -6.35
C VAL A 12 -50.18 -26.82 -6.69
N PHE A 13 -50.47 -27.96 -7.33
CA PHE A 13 -49.43 -28.89 -7.76
C PHE A 13 -48.51 -28.28 -8.83
N ALA A 14 -49.07 -27.56 -9.81
CA ALA A 14 -48.29 -26.84 -10.81
C ALA A 14 -47.44 -25.72 -10.20
N PHE A 15 -47.96 -25.01 -9.20
CA PHE A 15 -47.22 -23.97 -8.48
C PHE A 15 -46.07 -24.54 -7.64
N VAL A 16 -46.29 -25.68 -6.98
CA VAL A 16 -45.23 -26.39 -6.22
C VAL A 16 -44.16 -26.96 -7.16
N VAL A 17 -44.55 -27.52 -8.30
CA VAL A 17 -43.60 -28.01 -9.31
C VAL A 17 -42.80 -26.85 -9.91
N LEU A 18 -43.43 -25.71 -10.20
CA LEU A 18 -42.73 -24.50 -10.66
C LEU A 18 -41.80 -23.91 -9.59
N LEU A 19 -42.19 -23.94 -8.31
CA LEU A 19 -41.31 -23.53 -7.20
C LEU A 19 -40.13 -24.48 -7.03
N LEU A 20 -40.32 -25.79 -7.17
CA LEU A 20 -39.24 -26.77 -7.12
C LEU A 20 -38.32 -26.64 -8.33
N ILE A 21 -38.86 -26.46 -9.53
CA ILE A 21 -38.05 -26.17 -10.74
C ILE A 21 -37.30 -24.86 -10.55
N PHE A 22 -37.92 -23.80 -10.00
CA PHE A 22 -37.21 -22.56 -9.68
C PHE A 22 -36.08 -22.82 -8.70
N PHE A 23 -36.32 -23.53 -7.58
CA PHE A 23 -35.31 -23.84 -6.56
C PHE A 23 -34.15 -24.72 -7.08
N PHE A 24 -34.44 -25.72 -7.90
CA PHE A 24 -33.43 -26.63 -8.49
C PHE A 24 -32.75 -26.03 -9.73
N SER A 25 -33.40 -25.12 -10.47
CA SER A 25 -32.78 -24.40 -11.60
C SER A 25 -32.03 -23.14 -11.14
N SER A 26 -32.33 -22.61 -9.95
CA SER A 26 -31.58 -21.53 -9.31
C SER A 26 -30.37 -22.04 -8.51
N SER A 27 -30.09 -23.35 -8.54
CA SER A 27 -28.98 -23.96 -7.81
C SER A 27 -27.70 -24.14 -8.63
N ASP A 28 -27.61 -23.58 -9.85
CA ASP A 28 -26.38 -23.57 -10.66
C ASP A 28 -26.21 -22.23 -11.41
N VAL A 29 -26.32 -21.12 -10.67
CA VAL A 29 -25.58 -19.91 -11.06
C VAL A 29 -24.32 -19.93 -10.19
N PRO A 30 -23.11 -19.99 -10.77
CA PRO A 30 -21.92 -19.67 -10.01
C PRO A 30 -22.07 -18.20 -9.64
N THR A 31 -22.63 -17.96 -8.45
CA THR A 31 -22.30 -16.77 -7.70
C THR A 31 -20.79 -16.86 -7.58
N SER A 32 -20.10 -16.04 -8.38
CA SER A 32 -18.76 -15.61 -8.00
C SER A 32 -18.87 -15.30 -6.52
N ARG A 33 -18.22 -16.10 -5.69
CA ARG A 33 -17.88 -15.65 -4.36
C ARG A 33 -17.09 -14.38 -4.64
N LEU A 34 -17.75 -13.23 -4.53
CA LEU A 34 -17.15 -12.08 -3.89
C LEU A 34 -16.73 -12.61 -2.52
N GLN A 35 -15.56 -13.26 -2.47
CA GLN A 35 -14.78 -13.27 -1.26
C GLN A 35 -14.72 -11.80 -0.91
N SER A 36 -15.34 -11.44 0.21
CA SER A 36 -15.22 -10.09 0.74
C SER A 36 -13.72 -9.75 0.69
N ALA A 37 -13.36 -8.54 0.26
CA ALA A 37 -11.98 -8.08 0.32
C ALA A 37 -11.38 -8.38 1.72
N SER A 38 -12.20 -8.35 2.78
CA SER A 38 -11.80 -8.76 4.12
C SER A 38 -11.38 -10.23 4.27
N GLU A 39 -11.98 -11.18 3.54
CA GLU A 39 -11.60 -12.60 3.54
C GLU A 39 -10.29 -12.85 2.78
N ILE A 40 -10.07 -12.18 1.65
CA ILE A 40 -8.81 -12.28 0.88
C ILE A 40 -7.65 -11.69 1.68
N ILE A 41 -7.83 -10.51 2.29
CA ILE A 41 -6.78 -9.86 3.08
C ILE A 41 -6.51 -10.68 4.37
N LYS A 42 -7.50 -11.41 4.91
CA LYS A 42 -7.35 -12.25 6.13
C LYS A 42 -6.39 -13.43 5.94
N GLU A 43 -6.30 -14.03 4.74
CA GLU A 43 -5.34 -15.11 4.46
C GLU A 43 -3.89 -14.61 4.50
N GLN A 44 -3.62 -13.40 4.03
CA GLN A 44 -2.28 -12.80 4.10
C GLN A 44 -1.94 -12.20 5.47
N GLY A 45 -2.96 -11.77 6.24
CA GLY A 45 -2.72 -11.21 7.57
C GLY A 45 -2.15 -12.20 8.59
N SER A 46 -2.14 -13.49 8.25
CA SER A 46 -1.45 -14.55 8.98
C SER A 46 0.08 -14.40 9.02
N LYS A 47 0.67 -13.57 8.13
CA LYS A 47 2.12 -13.40 8.03
C LYS A 47 2.71 -12.40 9.02
N TRP A 48 1.93 -11.54 9.68
CA TRP A 48 2.41 -10.54 10.66
C TRP A 48 2.50 -11.09 12.12
N LYS A 49 2.84 -12.36 12.32
CA LYS A 49 3.16 -12.91 13.65
C LYS A 49 4.64 -12.72 13.97
N GLY A 50 4.93 -11.97 15.04
CA GLY A 50 6.29 -11.59 15.44
C GLY A 50 7.19 -12.79 15.73
N SER A 51 8.47 -12.66 15.36
CA SER A 51 9.53 -13.61 15.70
C SER A 51 9.88 -13.51 17.18
N GLY A 52 9.47 -14.52 17.95
CA GLY A 52 9.98 -14.78 19.29
C GLY A 52 11.46 -15.21 19.24
N ALA A 53 12.21 -14.74 20.23
CA ALA A 53 13.65 -14.90 20.39
C ALA A 53 14.15 -16.35 20.24
N ALA A 54 15.25 -16.52 19.50
CA ALA A 54 16.07 -17.72 19.53
C ALA A 54 17.56 -17.35 19.72
N THR A 55 18.05 -17.80 20.87
CA THR A 55 19.40 -18.06 21.39
C THR A 55 20.59 -18.07 20.42
N GLU A 56 21.70 -17.50 20.92
CA GLU A 56 23.07 -17.56 20.40
C GLU A 56 23.56 -18.97 20.03
N PRO A 57 24.55 -19.06 19.12
CA PRO A 57 25.81 -19.64 19.57
C PRO A 57 27.08 -18.97 19.00
N GLY A 58 28.04 -18.74 19.90
CA GLY A 58 29.36 -19.38 19.84
C GLY A 58 30.32 -18.96 18.72
N SER A 59 31.22 -18.03 19.06
CA SER A 59 32.47 -17.71 18.39
C SER A 59 33.31 -18.93 17.99
N LYS A 60 33.69 -19.05 16.70
CA LYS A 60 34.95 -19.70 16.26
C LYS A 60 35.51 -19.02 15.01
N GLU A 61 36.80 -18.76 15.07
CA GLU A 61 37.65 -18.10 14.06
C GLU A 61 37.61 -18.80 12.69
N ALA A 62 37.66 -17.99 11.63
CA ALA A 62 37.82 -18.44 10.25
C ALA A 62 39.31 -18.71 9.94
N PRO A 63 39.68 -19.85 9.31
CA PRO A 63 41.00 -20.00 8.74
C PRO A 63 41.03 -19.45 7.30
N VAL A 64 42.05 -18.64 7.05
CA VAL A 64 42.50 -18.17 5.74
C VAL A 64 42.94 -19.38 4.90
N VAL A 65 42.32 -19.56 3.72
CA VAL A 65 42.80 -20.55 2.72
C VAL A 65 43.38 -19.80 1.53
N ASN A 66 44.70 -19.87 1.42
CA ASN A 66 45.46 -19.52 0.22
C ASN A 66 45.15 -20.49 -0.92
N THR A 67 44.84 -19.94 -2.08
CA THR A 67 44.73 -20.65 -3.36
C THR A 67 46.08 -21.12 -3.86
N PRO A 68 46.14 -22.31 -4.48
CA PRO A 68 47.03 -22.48 -5.62
C PRO A 68 46.36 -23.17 -6.82
N GLY A 69 46.65 -22.63 -8.00
CA GLY A 69 46.94 -23.42 -9.20
C GLY A 69 45.74 -23.92 -10.02
N HIS A 70 45.58 -23.34 -11.21
CA HIS A 70 44.75 -23.83 -12.31
C HIS A 70 44.88 -25.34 -12.56
N SER A 71 43.74 -26.02 -12.65
CA SER A 71 43.54 -27.08 -13.64
C SER A 71 42.23 -26.80 -14.40
N SER A 72 42.39 -26.60 -15.70
CA SER A 72 41.31 -26.36 -16.65
C SER A 72 40.55 -27.66 -16.90
N SER A 73 39.45 -27.88 -16.17
CA SER A 73 38.40 -28.81 -16.61
C SER A 73 37.26 -28.00 -17.20
N SER A 74 37.15 -27.99 -18.52
CA SER A 74 36.00 -27.46 -19.24
C SER A 74 34.77 -28.31 -18.95
N SER A 75 34.03 -28.00 -17.89
CA SER A 75 32.64 -28.44 -17.80
C SER A 75 31.87 -27.68 -18.88
N GLN A 76 31.40 -28.37 -19.91
CA GLN A 76 30.37 -27.82 -20.79
C GLN A 76 29.12 -27.58 -19.95
N GLY A 77 29.00 -26.40 -19.37
CA GLY A 77 27.79 -25.98 -18.69
C GLY A 77 26.64 -25.96 -19.69
N THR A 78 25.46 -26.40 -19.27
CA THR A 78 24.20 -26.28 -20.03
C THR A 78 23.77 -24.82 -20.24
N THR A 79 24.50 -23.86 -19.68
CA THR A 79 24.21 -22.44 -19.72
C THR A 79 25.25 -21.72 -20.59
N PRO A 80 24.84 -21.06 -21.69
CA PRO A 80 25.73 -20.20 -22.45
C PRO A 80 26.28 -19.07 -21.58
N ASN A 81 27.60 -18.87 -21.58
CA ASN A 81 28.21 -17.67 -21.01
C ASN A 81 27.77 -16.46 -21.84
N THR A 82 26.88 -15.64 -21.28
CA THR A 82 26.34 -14.47 -21.98
C THR A 82 27.22 -13.25 -21.70
N PRO A 83 27.59 -12.46 -22.73
CA PRO A 83 28.31 -11.21 -22.52
C PRO A 83 27.50 -10.25 -21.62
N THR A 84 28.14 -9.76 -20.56
CA THR A 84 27.61 -8.71 -19.68
C THR A 84 27.81 -7.35 -20.34
N GLN A 85 26.84 -6.87 -21.12
CA GLN A 85 26.49 -5.43 -21.18
C GLN A 85 25.38 -5.16 -22.19
N LEU A 86 24.18 -4.90 -21.68
CA LEU A 86 23.16 -4.13 -22.38
C LEU A 86 22.42 -3.31 -21.34
N THR A 87 22.91 -2.11 -21.01
CA THR A 87 22.07 -1.02 -20.46
C THR A 87 22.89 0.25 -20.30
N GLY A 88 22.50 1.30 -21.03
CA GLY A 88 22.75 2.68 -20.60
C GLY A 88 21.56 3.15 -19.77
N THR A 89 21.81 3.93 -18.73
CA THR A 89 20.76 4.70 -18.03
C THR A 89 20.27 5.82 -18.94
N MET A 90 19.03 6.27 -18.77
CA MET A 90 18.56 7.45 -19.50
C MET A 90 19.38 8.68 -19.10
N PRO A 91 19.70 9.60 -20.03
CA PRO A 91 20.44 10.81 -19.68
C PRO A 91 19.60 11.74 -18.78
N GLY A 92 20.26 12.76 -18.21
CA GLY A 92 19.60 13.80 -17.41
C GLY A 92 19.97 13.75 -15.93
N GLU A 93 19.78 14.87 -15.24
CA GLU A 93 19.96 14.97 -13.80
C GLU A 93 18.86 14.19 -13.06
N ARG A 94 19.20 13.66 -11.88
CA ARG A 94 18.30 12.90 -11.02
C ARG A 94 17.91 13.73 -9.81
N MET A 95 16.69 13.51 -9.31
CA MET A 95 16.28 14.05 -8.02
C MET A 95 17.04 13.36 -6.89
N ASN A 96 17.13 14.01 -5.73
CA ASN A 96 17.59 13.33 -4.52
C ASN A 96 16.48 12.42 -3.98
N ALA A 97 16.41 11.19 -4.48
CA ALA A 97 15.29 10.29 -4.25
C ALA A 97 15.73 8.84 -4.03
N THR A 98 14.86 8.06 -3.37
CA THR A 98 15.06 6.63 -3.13
C THR A 98 13.72 5.89 -3.18
N PHE A 99 13.76 4.60 -3.47
CA PHE A 99 12.72 3.70 -3.02
C PHE A 99 12.86 3.45 -1.52
N VAL A 100 11.75 3.21 -0.83
CA VAL A 100 11.75 2.79 0.57
C VAL A 100 10.82 1.58 0.75
N THR A 101 11.31 0.60 1.50
CA THR A 101 10.57 -0.61 1.84
C THR A 101 10.74 -0.93 3.31
N LEU A 102 9.63 -1.04 4.03
CA LEU A 102 9.58 -1.70 5.33
C LEU A 102 9.32 -3.20 5.09
N ALA A 103 10.27 -4.05 5.44
CA ALA A 103 10.14 -5.50 5.23
C ALA A 103 10.90 -6.29 6.28
N ARG A 104 10.42 -7.50 6.55
CA ARG A 104 11.11 -8.44 7.44
C ARG A 104 11.96 -9.40 6.61
N ASN A 105 12.92 -10.05 7.26
CA ASN A 105 13.73 -11.10 6.62
C ASN A 105 12.89 -12.17 5.92
N SER A 106 11.75 -12.55 6.51
CA SER A 106 10.81 -13.53 5.94
C SER A 106 10.16 -13.09 4.62
N ASP A 107 10.17 -11.80 4.32
CA ASP A 107 9.51 -11.23 3.14
C ASP A 107 10.45 -11.19 1.92
N VAL A 108 11.71 -11.67 2.04
CA VAL A 108 12.75 -11.58 0.99
C VAL A 108 12.29 -12.03 -0.41
N TRP A 109 11.51 -13.10 -0.50
CA TRP A 109 11.04 -13.61 -1.79
C TRP A 109 9.88 -12.81 -2.37
N GLU A 110 9.06 -12.20 -1.51
CA GLU A 110 7.95 -11.33 -1.91
C GLU A 110 8.45 -9.97 -2.38
N ILE A 111 9.42 -9.39 -1.67
CA ILE A 111 10.07 -8.15 -2.08
C ILE A 111 10.95 -8.37 -3.31
N ALA A 112 11.61 -9.52 -3.47
CA ALA A 112 12.36 -9.84 -4.68
C ALA A 112 11.49 -9.76 -5.95
N ARG A 113 10.26 -10.26 -5.90
CA ARG A 113 9.30 -10.14 -7.00
C ARG A 113 8.94 -8.68 -7.29
N SER A 114 8.71 -7.90 -6.25
CA SER A 114 8.37 -6.47 -6.34
C SER A 114 9.53 -5.65 -6.93
N ILE A 115 10.76 -5.89 -6.49
CA ILE A 115 11.97 -5.28 -7.06
C ILE A 115 12.06 -5.58 -8.55
N ARG A 116 11.79 -6.82 -8.98
CA ARG A 116 11.80 -7.16 -10.41
C ARG A 116 10.77 -6.36 -11.21
N GLN A 117 9.57 -6.13 -10.66
CA GLN A 117 8.55 -5.30 -11.30
C GLN A 117 9.03 -3.86 -11.44
N VAL A 118 9.54 -3.27 -10.36
CA VAL A 118 10.08 -1.89 -10.35
C VAL A 118 11.26 -1.74 -11.31
N GLU A 119 12.20 -2.67 -11.31
CA GLU A 119 13.36 -2.65 -12.19
C GLU A 119 12.98 -2.81 -13.67
N ASP A 120 12.04 -3.71 -13.99
CA ASP A 120 11.63 -3.96 -15.37
C ASP A 120 10.86 -2.76 -15.95
N ARG A 121 9.95 -2.19 -15.16
CA ARG A 121 9.08 -1.10 -15.60
C ARG A 121 9.72 0.28 -15.54
N PHE A 122 10.60 0.52 -14.56
CA PHE A 122 11.12 1.86 -14.27
C PHE A 122 12.63 1.86 -13.97
N ASN A 123 13.05 1.28 -12.85
CA ASN A 123 14.30 1.71 -12.19
C ASN A 123 15.56 1.37 -12.96
N ARG A 124 15.58 0.30 -13.77
CA ARG A 124 16.73 -0.01 -14.64
C ARG A 124 17.08 1.12 -15.61
N LYS A 125 16.13 2.01 -15.91
CA LYS A 125 16.32 3.21 -16.75
C LYS A 125 16.91 4.38 -15.96
N PHE A 126 16.61 4.50 -14.66
CA PHE A 126 16.88 5.70 -13.85
C PHE A 126 17.94 5.53 -12.77
N ASN A 127 18.10 4.31 -12.24
CA ASN A 127 19.13 3.90 -11.31
C ASN A 127 19.07 4.59 -9.94
N TYR A 128 17.86 4.76 -9.40
CA TYR A 128 17.63 5.29 -8.05
C TYR A 128 17.97 4.26 -6.97
N ASP A 129 18.38 4.77 -5.82
CA ASP A 129 18.72 3.98 -4.62
C ASP A 129 17.49 3.30 -4.02
N TRP A 130 17.74 2.32 -3.14
CA TRP A 130 16.70 1.61 -2.41
C TRP A 130 17.07 1.45 -0.94
N VAL A 131 16.24 2.00 -0.04
CA VAL A 131 16.37 1.87 1.40
C VAL A 131 15.42 0.77 1.91
N PHE A 132 15.97 -0.20 2.63
CA PHE A 132 15.22 -1.23 3.34
C PHE A 132 15.26 -0.96 4.84
N LEU A 133 14.11 -0.97 5.50
CA LEU A 133 13.94 -0.75 6.93
C LEU A 133 13.27 -1.97 7.58
N ASN A 134 13.65 -2.30 8.81
CA ASN A 134 13.16 -3.48 9.54
C ASN A 134 13.23 -3.25 11.06
N ASP A 135 12.29 -3.80 11.83
CA ASP A 135 12.31 -3.79 13.30
C ASP A 135 13.35 -4.76 13.90
N ALA A 136 13.98 -5.56 13.05
CA ALA A 136 15.13 -6.41 13.37
C ALA A 136 16.32 -6.15 12.42
N ASP A 137 17.47 -6.74 12.73
CA ASP A 137 18.61 -6.75 11.82
C ASP A 137 18.29 -7.56 10.56
N PHE A 138 18.68 -7.06 9.39
CA PHE A 138 18.59 -7.82 8.14
C PHE A 138 19.64 -8.93 8.09
N ASP A 139 19.23 -10.11 7.65
CA ASP A 139 20.14 -11.24 7.47
C ASP A 139 20.90 -11.17 6.13
N GLU A 140 21.97 -11.98 6.01
CA GLU A 140 22.80 -12.02 4.81
C GLU A 140 22.03 -12.44 3.55
N THR A 141 20.97 -13.24 3.70
CA THR A 141 20.17 -13.69 2.56
C THR A 141 19.33 -12.54 2.03
N PHE A 142 18.68 -11.77 2.90
CA PHE A 142 17.93 -10.59 2.52
C PHE A 142 18.82 -9.58 1.80
N ILE A 143 19.97 -9.24 2.39
CA ILE A 143 20.92 -8.28 1.82
C ILE A 143 21.44 -8.76 0.47
N ARG A 144 21.91 -10.01 0.38
CA ARG A 144 22.48 -10.59 -0.85
C ARG A 144 21.46 -10.62 -1.99
N VAL A 145 20.24 -11.08 -1.72
CA VAL A 145 19.21 -11.19 -2.76
C VAL A 145 18.81 -9.80 -3.25
N THR A 146 18.44 -8.90 -2.34
CA THR A 146 17.96 -7.56 -2.74
C THR A 146 19.05 -6.73 -3.43
N THR A 147 20.30 -6.78 -2.95
CA THR A 147 21.45 -6.12 -3.61
C THR A 147 21.71 -6.65 -5.02
N SER A 148 21.46 -7.95 -5.26
CA SER A 148 21.67 -8.54 -6.59
C SER A 148 20.61 -8.13 -7.63
N LEU A 149 19.46 -7.62 -7.15
CA LEU A 149 18.31 -7.30 -8.00
C LEU A 149 18.18 -5.81 -8.31
N VAL A 150 18.53 -4.94 -7.35
CA VAL A 150 18.42 -3.49 -7.50
C VAL A 150 19.57 -2.95 -8.35
N SER A 151 19.26 -2.08 -9.32
CA SER A 151 20.28 -1.45 -10.17
C SER A 151 21.04 -0.33 -9.45
N GLY A 152 20.33 0.47 -8.64
CA GLY A 152 20.90 1.52 -7.78
C GLY A 152 21.56 0.99 -6.50
N LYS A 153 21.90 1.88 -5.57
CA LYS A 153 22.55 1.48 -4.31
C LYS A 153 21.51 1.03 -3.28
N THR A 154 21.70 -0.14 -2.69
CA THR A 154 20.90 -0.59 -1.55
C THR A 154 21.45 -0.06 -0.22
N LYS A 155 20.56 0.29 0.71
CA LYS A 155 20.87 0.68 2.09
C LYS A 155 19.95 -0.10 3.04
N TYR A 156 20.47 -0.53 4.18
CA TYR A 156 19.73 -1.38 5.15
C TYR A 156 19.76 -0.72 6.53
N GLY A 157 18.60 -0.47 7.11
CA GLY A 157 18.43 0.20 8.40
C GLY A 157 17.60 -0.61 9.37
N LYS A 158 18.05 -0.67 10.63
CA LYS A 158 17.27 -1.19 11.75
C LYS A 158 16.53 -0.04 12.40
N ILE A 159 15.25 -0.24 12.67
CA ILE A 159 14.39 0.72 13.34
C ILE A 159 14.75 0.78 14.83
N ASP A 160 14.89 2.01 15.34
CA ASP A 160 15.12 2.22 16.77
C ASP A 160 13.92 1.74 17.59
N THR A 161 14.21 1.14 18.75
CA THR A 161 13.19 0.50 19.58
C THR A 161 12.11 1.47 20.07
N ASP A 162 12.43 2.74 20.30
CA ASP A 162 11.47 3.79 20.69
C ASP A 162 10.46 4.14 19.59
N GLN A 163 10.84 3.95 18.32
CA GLN A 163 9.97 4.15 17.16
C GLN A 163 9.08 2.93 16.86
N TRP A 164 9.45 1.76 17.39
CA TRP A 164 8.72 0.48 17.24
C TRP A 164 8.32 -0.14 18.59
N SER A 165 7.81 0.68 19.51
CA SER A 165 7.34 0.24 20.84
C SER A 165 6.09 0.99 21.28
N PHE A 166 5.50 0.58 22.41
CA PHE A 166 4.41 1.32 23.04
C PHE A 166 4.99 2.57 23.73
N PRO A 167 4.56 3.78 23.38
CA PRO A 167 5.01 4.97 24.07
C PRO A 167 4.47 5.03 25.50
N PRO A 168 5.11 5.80 26.41
CA PRO A 168 4.83 5.74 27.85
C PRO A 168 3.44 6.22 28.27
N TRP A 169 2.74 6.97 27.41
CA TRP A 169 1.35 7.40 27.66
C TRP A 169 0.30 6.35 27.25
N ILE A 170 0.71 5.21 26.69
CA ILE A 170 -0.19 4.13 26.30
C ILE A 170 -0.35 3.12 27.43
N ASP A 171 -1.58 2.98 27.92
CA ASP A 171 -2.01 1.88 28.78
C ASP A 171 -2.07 0.59 27.96
N THR A 172 -1.04 -0.24 28.12
CA THR A 172 -0.89 -1.50 27.40
C THR A 172 -1.96 -2.53 27.76
N ASN A 173 -2.58 -2.44 28.95
CA ASN A 173 -3.70 -3.31 29.33
C ASN A 173 -4.97 -2.90 28.60
N LYS A 174 -5.24 -1.59 28.50
CA LYS A 174 -6.36 -1.07 27.70
C LYS A 174 -6.17 -1.45 26.22
N ALA A 175 -4.98 -1.26 25.66
CA ALA A 175 -4.68 -1.66 24.28
C ALA A 175 -4.85 -3.17 24.06
N ALA A 176 -4.47 -4.01 25.03
CA ALA A 176 -4.68 -5.46 24.95
C ALA A 176 -6.17 -5.82 24.90
N LYS A 177 -6.99 -5.19 25.74
CA LYS A 177 -8.45 -5.40 25.74
C LYS A 177 -9.09 -5.02 24.40
N VAL A 178 -8.69 -3.90 23.81
CA VAL A 178 -9.17 -3.48 22.46
C VAL A 178 -8.83 -4.53 21.42
N ARG A 179 -7.60 -5.08 21.44
CA ARG A 179 -7.19 -6.14 20.51
C ARG A 179 -8.06 -7.38 20.65
N ASP A 180 -8.38 -7.79 21.87
CA ASP A 180 -9.28 -8.91 22.12
C ASP A 180 -10.70 -8.66 21.59
N GLU A 181 -11.23 -7.44 21.78
CA GLU A 181 -12.54 -7.03 21.25
C GLU A 181 -12.56 -7.00 19.71
N MET A 182 -11.53 -6.43 19.08
CA MET A 182 -11.42 -6.39 17.61
C MET A 182 -11.26 -7.78 17.01
N LYS A 183 -10.56 -8.69 17.70
CA LYS A 183 -10.46 -10.11 17.33
C LYS A 183 -11.83 -10.78 17.29
N GLN A 184 -12.64 -10.57 18.33
CA GLN A 184 -13.98 -11.13 18.43
C GLN A 184 -14.89 -10.61 17.32
N LYS A 185 -14.73 -9.34 16.94
CA LYS A 185 -15.42 -8.72 15.79
C LYS A 185 -14.85 -9.14 14.42
N GLN A 186 -13.81 -9.98 14.39
CA GLN A 186 -13.13 -10.43 13.18
C GLN A 186 -12.61 -9.28 12.30
N ILE A 187 -12.27 -8.15 12.93
CA ILE A 187 -11.63 -7.03 12.25
C ILE A 187 -10.25 -7.47 11.81
N ILE A 188 -9.92 -7.22 10.54
CA ILE A 188 -8.65 -7.62 9.99
C ILE A 188 -7.49 -6.96 10.73
N TYR A 189 -6.43 -7.72 11.03
CA TYR A 189 -5.34 -7.28 11.91
C TYR A 189 -5.77 -6.78 13.30
N GLY A 190 -7.01 -7.04 13.70
CA GLY A 190 -7.60 -6.52 14.93
C GLY A 190 -6.80 -6.86 16.18
N ASP A 191 -6.20 -8.05 16.25
CA ASP A 191 -5.35 -8.49 17.35
C ASP A 191 -3.84 -8.32 17.14
N SER A 192 -3.42 -7.74 16.01
CA SER A 192 -1.99 -7.62 15.68
C SER A 192 -1.34 -6.41 16.38
N ILE A 193 -0.30 -6.68 17.18
CA ILE A 193 0.54 -5.65 17.80
C ILE A 193 1.50 -5.06 16.77
N SER A 194 2.20 -5.92 16.03
CA SER A 194 3.18 -5.53 15.02
C SER A 194 2.55 -4.67 13.91
N TYR A 195 1.32 -4.97 13.50
CA TYR A 195 0.61 -4.16 12.50
C TYR A 195 0.33 -2.73 12.99
N ARG A 196 0.02 -2.54 14.29
CA ARG A 196 -0.18 -1.20 14.86
C ARG A 196 1.13 -0.43 14.97
N HIS A 197 2.22 -1.11 15.33
CA HIS A 197 3.55 -0.48 15.28
C HIS A 197 3.92 -0.08 13.85
N MET A 198 3.62 -0.92 12.85
CA MET A 198 3.82 -0.57 11.44
C MET A 198 3.01 0.68 11.05
N CYS A 199 1.70 0.71 11.32
CA CYS A 199 0.89 1.88 10.98
C CYS A 199 1.40 3.15 11.66
N ARG A 200 1.82 3.06 12.93
CA ARG A 200 2.44 4.19 13.64
C ARG A 200 3.80 4.57 13.03
N TYR A 201 4.63 3.60 12.67
CA TYR A 201 5.95 3.81 12.09
C TYR A 201 5.89 4.51 10.74
N GLU A 202 5.02 4.03 9.85
CA GLU A 202 4.76 4.66 8.56
C GLU A 202 4.15 6.05 8.73
N SER A 203 3.25 6.24 9.70
CA SER A 203 2.66 7.55 9.98
C SER A 203 3.67 8.59 10.50
N GLY A 204 4.66 8.17 11.29
CA GLY A 204 5.41 9.11 12.13
C GLY A 204 6.92 9.13 11.96
N PHE A 205 7.52 8.05 11.46
CA PHE A 205 8.93 7.77 11.75
C PHE A 205 9.79 7.41 10.54
N PHE A 206 9.28 6.72 9.52
CA PHE A 206 10.13 6.25 8.41
C PHE A 206 10.93 7.41 7.76
N PHE A 207 10.28 8.56 7.55
CA PHE A 207 10.89 9.76 6.96
C PHE A 207 11.91 10.46 7.87
N ARG A 208 12.01 10.06 9.14
CA ARG A 208 12.98 10.54 10.15
C ARG A 208 14.12 9.56 10.39
N HIS A 209 14.05 8.35 9.84
CA HIS A 209 15.11 7.34 9.97
C HIS A 209 16.44 7.91 9.42
N PRO A 210 17.61 7.67 10.04
CA PRO A 210 18.88 8.27 9.62
C PRO A 210 19.21 8.08 8.13
N LEU A 211 18.93 6.91 7.56
CA LEU A 211 19.13 6.65 6.13
C LEU A 211 18.21 7.45 5.21
N MET A 212 17.03 7.85 5.69
CA MET A 212 16.07 8.64 4.92
C MET A 212 16.42 10.13 4.92
N LEU A 213 17.21 10.61 5.90
CA LEU A 213 17.64 12.01 5.97
C LEU A 213 18.52 12.45 4.79
N ASP A 214 19.14 11.49 4.10
CA ASP A 214 19.90 11.74 2.87
C ASP A 214 19.03 12.14 1.68
N TYR A 215 17.70 11.92 1.74
CA TYR A 215 16.81 12.03 0.59
C TYR A 215 15.74 13.12 0.76
N GLU A 216 15.31 13.68 -0.37
CA GLU A 216 14.19 14.63 -0.47
C GLU A 216 12.89 13.97 -0.89
N TRP A 217 12.96 12.87 -1.66
CA TRP A 217 11.81 12.15 -2.17
C TRP A 217 11.88 10.66 -1.87
N TYR A 218 10.72 10.05 -1.71
CA TYR A 218 10.60 8.61 -1.55
C TYR A 218 9.55 8.04 -2.50
N TRP A 219 9.77 6.79 -2.91
CA TRP A 219 8.72 5.94 -3.47
C TRP A 219 8.58 4.71 -2.57
N ARG A 220 7.44 4.58 -1.88
CA ARG A 220 7.12 3.41 -1.06
C ARG A 220 6.82 2.20 -1.93
N VAL A 221 7.51 1.10 -1.66
CA VAL A 221 7.31 -0.19 -2.34
C VAL A 221 7.15 -1.29 -1.30
N GLU A 222 5.97 -1.89 -1.28
CA GLU A 222 5.66 -3.05 -0.44
C GLU A 222 6.07 -4.38 -1.12
N PRO A 223 6.25 -5.45 -0.35
CA PRO A 223 6.30 -6.80 -0.90
C PRO A 223 5.01 -7.18 -1.64
N SER A 224 5.12 -8.11 -2.60
CA SER A 224 3.99 -8.64 -3.38
C SER A 224 3.22 -7.62 -4.25
N ILE A 225 3.86 -6.54 -4.71
CA ILE A 225 3.26 -5.61 -5.68
C ILE A 225 3.50 -6.05 -7.13
N GLU A 226 2.70 -5.52 -8.04
CA GLU A 226 2.97 -5.57 -9.49
C GLU A 226 2.90 -4.18 -10.12
N LEU A 227 3.76 -3.95 -11.12
CA LEU A 227 3.67 -2.80 -12.01
C LEU A 227 3.40 -3.32 -13.43
N PHE A 228 2.23 -2.97 -13.95
CA PHE A 228 1.77 -3.58 -15.19
C PHE A 228 2.30 -2.90 -16.45
N CYS A 229 2.71 -1.63 -16.36
CA CYS A 229 3.08 -0.78 -17.49
C CYS A 229 4.55 -0.34 -17.42
N ASP A 230 5.17 -0.13 -18.59
CA ASP A 230 6.45 0.56 -18.70
C ASP A 230 6.30 2.04 -18.33
N ILE A 231 7.17 2.52 -17.44
CA ILE A 231 7.24 3.93 -17.04
C ILE A 231 8.49 4.54 -17.68
N ASN A 232 8.29 5.45 -18.63
CA ASN A 232 9.33 5.94 -19.55
C ASN A 232 9.79 7.37 -19.26
N TYR A 233 9.45 7.92 -18.11
CA TYR A 233 9.90 9.22 -17.61
C TYR A 233 10.28 9.11 -16.13
N ASP A 234 11.08 10.07 -15.66
CA ASP A 234 11.52 10.11 -14.27
C ASP A 234 10.39 10.66 -13.39
N THR A 235 9.77 9.80 -12.59
CA THR A 235 8.58 10.12 -11.79
C THR A 235 8.91 11.12 -10.67
N PHE A 236 10.08 11.00 -10.03
CA PHE A 236 10.51 11.97 -9.03
C PHE A 236 10.75 13.35 -9.65
N LYS A 237 11.39 13.39 -10.82
CA LYS A 237 11.59 14.64 -11.54
C LYS A 237 10.27 15.25 -11.99
N PHE A 238 9.33 14.44 -12.48
CA PHE A 238 7.99 14.90 -12.82
C PHE A 238 7.30 15.56 -11.62
N MET A 239 7.32 14.91 -10.45
CA MET A 239 6.71 15.44 -9.22
C MET A 239 7.34 16.78 -8.84
N ALA A 240 8.67 16.88 -8.88
CA ALA A 240 9.40 18.11 -8.55
C ALA A 240 9.13 19.24 -9.55
N ASP A 241 9.25 18.97 -10.85
CA ASP A 241 9.09 19.97 -11.92
C ASP A 241 7.66 20.54 -11.98
N HIS A 242 6.66 19.78 -11.50
CA HIS A 242 5.24 20.18 -11.49
C HIS A 242 4.73 20.59 -10.11
N GLY A 243 5.62 20.84 -9.14
CA GLY A 243 5.24 21.33 -7.81
C GLY A 243 4.37 20.37 -7.00
N LYS A 244 4.39 19.07 -7.32
CA LYS A 244 3.65 18.04 -6.57
C LYS A 244 4.38 17.70 -5.28
N LYS A 245 3.67 17.20 -4.28
CA LYS A 245 4.25 16.80 -2.99
C LYS A 245 3.83 15.42 -2.53
N TYR A 246 2.67 14.95 -2.98
CA TYR A 246 2.16 13.64 -2.63
C TYR A 246 1.36 13.05 -3.79
N SER A 247 1.51 11.76 -4.04
CA SER A 247 0.79 11.08 -5.11
C SER A 247 0.31 9.70 -4.71
N PHE A 248 -0.67 9.21 -5.48
CA PHE A 248 -1.26 7.90 -5.31
C PHE A 248 -1.67 7.30 -6.67
N VAL A 249 -1.92 5.99 -6.67
CA VAL A 249 -2.52 5.23 -7.79
C VAL A 249 -3.86 4.60 -7.42
N LEU A 250 -4.17 4.48 -6.12
CA LEU A 250 -5.41 3.88 -5.62
C LEU A 250 -5.97 4.70 -4.46
N SER A 251 -7.29 4.80 -4.38
CA SER A 251 -7.99 5.42 -3.26
C SER A 251 -9.28 4.67 -2.95
N LEU A 252 -9.64 4.56 -1.67
CA LEU A 252 -10.78 3.76 -1.23
C LEU A 252 -11.37 4.30 0.09
N TYR A 253 -12.52 3.76 0.47
CA TYR A 253 -13.07 3.97 1.80
C TYR A 253 -12.36 3.10 2.85
N GLU A 254 -12.01 3.70 3.98
CA GLU A 254 -11.53 2.98 5.15
C GLU A 254 -12.67 2.22 5.86
N TYR A 255 -12.33 1.13 6.54
CA TYR A 255 -13.23 0.42 7.43
C TYR A 255 -13.47 1.24 8.71
N VAL A 256 -14.68 1.76 8.86
CA VAL A 256 -15.06 2.70 9.93
C VAL A 256 -14.75 2.16 11.33
N GLU A 257 -14.86 0.85 11.55
CA GLU A 257 -14.60 0.19 12.83
C GLU A 257 -13.14 0.32 13.31
N THR A 258 -12.24 0.78 12.44
CA THR A 258 -10.80 0.85 12.68
C THR A 258 -10.33 2.25 13.05
N ILE A 259 -11.18 3.25 12.77
CA ILE A 259 -10.94 4.68 12.96
C ILE A 259 -12.13 5.44 13.60
N PRO A 260 -12.90 4.87 14.55
CA PRO A 260 -14.12 5.52 15.05
C PRO A 260 -13.90 6.91 15.66
N THR A 261 -12.72 7.22 16.22
CA THR A 261 -12.43 8.55 16.80
C THR A 261 -11.39 9.36 16.03
N LEU A 262 -10.87 8.84 14.90
CA LEU A 262 -9.82 9.53 14.13
C LEU A 262 -10.24 10.94 13.73
N TRP A 263 -11.45 11.11 13.18
CA TRP A 263 -11.90 12.43 12.73
C TRP A 263 -12.15 13.41 13.88
N ASP A 264 -12.54 12.92 15.06
CA ASP A 264 -12.71 13.77 16.23
C ASP A 264 -11.35 14.32 16.71
N SER A 265 -10.32 13.48 16.70
CA SER A 265 -8.93 13.89 16.93
C SER A 265 -8.48 14.92 15.88
N VAL A 266 -8.74 14.66 14.59
CA VAL A 266 -8.40 15.59 13.50
C VAL A 266 -9.10 16.95 13.67
N LYS A 267 -10.38 16.98 14.07
CA LYS A 267 -11.06 18.25 14.40
C LYS A 267 -10.41 18.97 15.58
N GLY A 268 -9.96 18.22 16.60
CA GLY A 268 -9.17 18.75 17.70
C GLY A 268 -7.87 19.41 17.23
N PHE A 269 -7.14 18.74 16.33
CA PHE A 269 -5.96 19.29 15.67
C PHE A 269 -6.28 20.57 14.90
N MET A 270 -7.29 20.57 14.02
CA MET A 270 -7.66 21.74 13.22
C MET A 270 -8.06 22.95 14.08
N GLN A 271 -8.71 22.72 15.22
CA GLN A 271 -9.04 23.78 16.18
C GLN A 271 -7.80 24.33 16.90
N LYS A 272 -6.85 23.46 17.25
CA LYS A 272 -5.62 23.82 17.95
C LYS A 272 -4.59 24.49 17.03
N PHE A 273 -4.57 24.09 15.76
CA PHE A 273 -3.59 24.53 14.76
C PHE A 273 -4.24 24.99 13.45
N PRO A 274 -5.12 26.02 13.48
CA PRO A 274 -5.78 26.50 12.27
C PRO A 274 -4.79 27.02 11.21
N GLN A 275 -3.59 27.45 11.61
CA GLN A 275 -2.53 27.90 10.71
C GLN A 275 -1.94 26.77 9.85
N HIS A 276 -2.12 25.50 10.24
CA HIS A 276 -1.61 24.35 9.49
C HIS A 276 -2.58 23.86 8.41
N VAL A 277 -3.81 24.39 8.39
CA VAL A 277 -4.83 24.04 7.39
C VAL A 277 -4.67 24.96 6.18
N ALA A 278 -4.30 24.38 5.04
CA ALA A 278 -4.15 25.12 3.79
C ALA A 278 -5.50 25.66 3.30
N LYS A 279 -5.47 26.83 2.65
CA LYS A 279 -6.70 27.52 2.20
C LYS A 279 -7.36 26.82 1.01
N ASP A 280 -6.55 26.29 0.08
CA ASP A 280 -7.03 25.55 -1.10
C ASP A 280 -6.76 24.05 -0.94
N ASN A 281 -7.06 23.53 0.25
CA ASN A 281 -6.86 22.14 0.59
C ASN A 281 -7.88 21.21 -0.08
N SER A 282 -7.76 19.90 0.15
CA SER A 282 -8.70 18.90 -0.38
C SER A 282 -9.74 18.45 0.67
N MET A 283 -10.30 19.37 1.46
CA MET A 283 -11.36 19.06 2.43
C MET A 283 -12.56 18.36 1.76
N ALA A 284 -12.94 18.76 0.55
CA ALA A 284 -14.03 18.14 -0.20
C ALA A 284 -13.75 16.67 -0.59
N PHE A 285 -12.48 16.26 -0.65
CA PHE A 285 -12.14 14.84 -0.81
C PHE A 285 -12.40 14.06 0.48
N LEU A 286 -12.12 14.67 1.64
CA LEU A 286 -12.23 14.05 2.97
C LEU A 286 -13.64 14.12 3.56
N SER A 287 -14.47 15.08 3.16
CA SER A 287 -15.74 15.38 3.82
C SER A 287 -16.77 15.92 2.85
N ASP A 288 -18.00 15.44 2.99
CA ASP A 288 -19.15 15.89 2.19
C ASP A 288 -19.91 17.07 2.85
N ASP A 289 -19.50 17.49 4.06
CA ASP A 289 -20.23 18.44 4.89
C ASP A 289 -19.33 19.52 5.53
N ASP A 290 -18.31 19.95 4.78
CA ASP A 290 -17.33 20.98 5.14
C ASP A 290 -16.54 20.64 6.42
N GLY A 291 -16.20 19.37 6.58
CA GLY A 291 -15.34 18.87 7.65
C GLY A 291 -16.06 18.51 8.95
N LYS A 292 -17.41 18.49 8.98
CA LYS A 292 -18.14 18.09 10.19
C LYS A 292 -18.00 16.58 10.43
N THR A 293 -18.06 15.79 9.36
CA THR A 293 -17.86 14.34 9.35
C THR A 293 -16.81 13.93 8.32
N TYR A 294 -16.12 12.81 8.59
CA TYR A 294 -15.22 12.17 7.64
C TYR A 294 -16.01 11.23 6.75
N ASN A 295 -15.85 11.33 5.43
CA ASN A 295 -16.47 10.40 4.48
C ASN A 295 -15.67 9.08 4.35
N HIS A 296 -14.52 8.97 5.03
CA HIS A 296 -13.63 7.80 5.07
C HIS A 296 -12.77 7.57 3.83
N CYS A 297 -12.79 8.48 2.85
CA CYS A 297 -11.92 8.40 1.68
C CYS A 297 -10.45 8.65 2.01
N HIS A 298 -9.58 7.76 1.54
CA HIS A 298 -8.13 7.90 1.68
C HIS A 298 -7.40 7.37 0.44
N PHE A 299 -6.18 7.86 0.25
CA PHE A 299 -5.19 7.35 -0.69
C PHE A 299 -4.51 6.10 -0.11
N TRP A 300 -4.32 5.06 -0.92
CA TRP A 300 -3.83 3.78 -0.43
C TRP A 300 -2.30 3.75 -0.35
N SER A 301 -1.77 3.89 0.86
CA SER A 301 -0.36 4.22 1.13
C SER A 301 0.69 3.17 0.76
N ASN A 302 0.31 1.94 0.39
CA ASN A 302 1.29 0.96 -0.08
C ASN A 302 1.97 1.38 -1.39
N PHE A 303 1.33 2.27 -2.15
CA PHE A 303 1.97 3.07 -3.19
C PHE A 303 1.93 4.54 -2.79
N GLU A 304 3.11 5.14 -2.65
CA GLU A 304 3.26 6.58 -2.47
C GLU A 304 4.53 7.03 -3.18
N ILE A 305 4.43 8.14 -3.91
CA ILE A 305 5.60 8.96 -4.27
C ILE A 305 5.39 10.30 -3.59
N GLY A 306 6.28 10.64 -2.66
CA GLY A 306 6.08 11.76 -1.76
C GLY A 306 7.34 12.55 -1.49
N ASN A 307 7.12 13.81 -1.11
CA ASN A 307 8.17 14.73 -0.70
C ASN A 307 8.42 14.60 0.81
N LEU A 308 9.62 14.19 1.19
CA LEU A 308 10.00 13.99 2.60
C LEU A 308 10.05 15.31 3.37
N ASN A 309 10.30 16.46 2.71
CA ASN A 309 10.30 17.75 3.39
C ASN A 309 8.89 18.17 3.84
N TRP A 310 7.84 17.71 3.14
CA TRP A 310 6.46 17.89 3.62
C TRP A 310 6.19 17.05 4.88
N LEU A 311 6.56 15.77 4.88
CA LEU A 311 6.42 14.90 6.06
C LEU A 311 7.26 15.38 7.25
N ARG A 312 8.38 16.06 6.99
CA ARG A 312 9.24 16.70 8.00
C ARG A 312 8.79 18.11 8.40
N SER A 313 7.76 18.65 7.77
CA SER A 313 7.28 20.01 8.07
C SER A 313 6.63 20.07 9.46
N GLN A 314 6.73 21.22 10.13
CA GLN A 314 6.14 21.40 11.46
C GLN A 314 4.64 21.05 11.49
N ALA A 315 3.90 21.36 10.42
CA ALA A 315 2.49 21.04 10.30
C ALA A 315 2.21 19.53 10.41
N TYR A 316 3.00 18.72 9.69
CA TYR A 316 2.87 17.27 9.72
C TYR A 316 3.34 16.68 11.06
N ILE A 317 4.44 17.20 11.60
CA ILE A 317 4.96 16.76 12.92
C ILE A 317 3.94 17.03 14.02
N ASP A 318 3.38 18.24 14.08
CA ASP A 318 2.35 18.62 15.08
C ASP A 318 1.09 17.75 14.96
N PHE A 319 0.73 17.38 13.72
CA PHE A 319 -0.40 16.49 13.46
C PHE A 319 -0.14 15.07 13.94
N PHE A 320 0.98 14.48 13.55
CA PHE A 320 1.36 13.15 14.00
C PHE A 320 1.46 13.09 15.53
N GLU A 321 2.12 14.06 16.17
CA GLU A 321 2.25 14.10 17.63
C GLU A 321 0.90 14.24 18.35
N HIS A 322 -0.04 14.99 17.77
CA HIS A 322 -1.41 15.07 18.27
C HIS A 322 -2.10 13.69 18.24
N LEU A 323 -2.07 13.02 17.09
CA LEU A 323 -2.67 11.70 16.91
C LEU A 323 -2.00 10.63 17.80
N ASP A 324 -0.67 10.66 17.90
CA ASP A 324 0.11 9.69 18.67
C ASP A 324 -0.19 9.81 20.18
N HIS A 325 -0.39 11.03 20.67
CA HIS A 325 -0.82 11.28 22.05
C HIS A 325 -2.26 10.84 22.34
N ASP A 326 -3.17 10.98 21.38
CA ASP A 326 -4.55 10.48 21.51
C ASP A 326 -4.61 8.94 21.55
N GLY A 327 -3.58 8.28 21.00
CA GLY A 327 -3.33 6.85 21.18
C GLY A 327 -4.16 5.93 20.30
N GLY A 328 -4.85 6.48 19.28
CA GLY A 328 -5.72 5.72 18.39
C GLY A 328 -5.02 4.63 17.56
N PHE A 329 -3.70 4.75 17.35
CA PHE A 329 -2.89 3.65 16.80
C PHE A 329 -2.99 2.36 17.64
N PHE A 330 -3.17 2.48 18.96
CA PHE A 330 -3.18 1.35 19.90
C PHE A 330 -4.53 1.07 20.56
N TYR A 331 -5.34 2.11 20.78
CA TYR A 331 -6.70 1.99 21.31
C TYR A 331 -7.76 1.80 20.22
N GLU A 332 -7.37 1.94 18.96
CA GLU A 332 -8.15 1.55 17.78
C GLU A 332 -7.23 0.77 16.83
N ARG A 333 -7.25 1.08 15.53
CA ARG A 333 -6.34 0.52 14.53
C ARG A 333 -6.10 1.52 13.40
N TRP A 334 -5.78 2.76 13.75
CA TRP A 334 -5.51 3.84 12.79
C TRP A 334 -4.40 3.42 11.83
N GLY A 335 -4.73 3.32 10.55
CA GLY A 335 -3.77 3.05 9.49
C GLY A 335 -3.00 4.31 9.11
N ASP A 336 -1.78 4.14 8.61
CA ASP A 336 -1.00 5.20 7.98
C ASP A 336 -1.70 5.79 6.75
N ALA A 337 -2.42 4.97 5.97
CA ALA A 337 -3.13 5.41 4.78
C ALA A 337 -4.16 6.55 5.05
N PRO A 338 -5.14 6.41 5.98
CA PRO A 338 -6.01 7.53 6.33
C PRO A 338 -5.25 8.68 7.02
N VAL A 339 -4.20 8.41 7.81
CA VAL A 339 -3.40 9.47 8.46
C VAL A 339 -2.70 10.35 7.43
N HIS A 340 -1.96 9.77 6.48
CA HIS A 340 -1.28 10.47 5.39
C HIS A 340 -2.28 11.22 4.52
N SER A 341 -3.41 10.59 4.20
CA SER A 341 -4.44 11.18 3.34
C SER A 341 -5.11 12.39 3.96
N ILE A 342 -5.44 12.32 5.26
CA ILE A 342 -5.99 13.45 6.00
C ILE A 342 -4.95 14.56 6.10
N ALA A 343 -3.70 14.25 6.44
CA ALA A 343 -2.64 15.26 6.50
C ALA A 343 -2.45 15.96 5.14
N ALA A 344 -2.38 15.17 4.05
CA ALA A 344 -2.25 15.69 2.69
C ALA A 344 -3.46 16.55 2.30
N GLY A 345 -4.67 16.05 2.56
CA GLY A 345 -5.91 16.76 2.23
C GLY A 345 -6.18 18.00 3.08
N LEU A 346 -5.50 18.19 4.22
CA LEU A 346 -5.62 19.38 5.07
C LEU A 346 -4.48 20.40 4.85
N MET A 347 -3.25 19.94 4.69
CA MET A 347 -2.04 20.79 4.77
C MET A 347 -1.44 21.14 3.41
N LEU A 348 -1.76 20.36 2.38
CA LEU A 348 -1.34 20.66 1.01
C LEU A 348 -2.45 21.40 0.28
N ASN A 349 -2.06 22.21 -0.70
CA ASN A 349 -3.04 22.66 -1.70
C ASN A 349 -3.40 21.45 -2.59
N LYS A 350 -4.64 21.41 -3.08
CA LYS A 350 -5.14 20.32 -3.91
C LYS A 350 -4.31 20.08 -5.18
N ASP A 351 -3.69 21.13 -5.72
CA ASP A 351 -2.82 21.07 -6.90
C ASP A 351 -1.44 20.49 -6.60
N GLU A 352 -1.06 20.32 -5.33
CA GLU A 352 0.16 19.63 -4.91
C GLU A 352 -0.06 18.10 -4.81
N LEU A 353 -1.31 17.63 -4.92
CA LEU A 353 -1.65 16.22 -5.00
C LEU A 353 -1.61 15.74 -6.47
N HIS A 354 -1.26 14.47 -6.66
CA HIS A 354 -1.22 13.87 -7.99
C HIS A 354 -1.75 12.42 -8.02
N PHE A 355 -2.65 12.15 -8.95
CA PHE A 355 -3.07 10.79 -9.31
C PHE A 355 -2.29 10.34 -10.54
N PHE A 356 -1.53 9.25 -10.40
CA PHE A 356 -0.82 8.63 -11.52
C PHE A 356 -1.73 7.63 -12.25
N ASP A 357 -2.43 8.08 -13.29
CA ASP A 357 -3.28 7.22 -14.13
C ASP A 357 -2.48 6.21 -14.97
N ASP A 358 -1.21 6.50 -15.25
CA ASP A 358 -0.35 5.74 -16.14
C ASP A 358 0.55 4.72 -15.44
N ILE A 359 0.66 4.79 -14.11
CA ILE A 359 1.41 3.84 -13.28
C ILE A 359 0.47 2.72 -12.83
N ALA A 360 0.13 1.82 -13.76
CA ALA A 360 -0.71 0.66 -13.45
C ALA A 360 -0.08 -0.23 -12.38
N TYR A 361 -0.86 -0.54 -11.35
CA TYR A 361 -0.37 -1.07 -10.10
C TYR A 361 -1.32 -2.11 -9.52
N TYR A 362 -0.76 -3.11 -8.85
CA TYR A 362 -1.51 -4.03 -8.02
C TYR A 362 -0.87 -4.19 -6.66
N HIS A 363 -1.73 -4.14 -5.65
CA HIS A 363 -1.48 -4.71 -4.34
C HIS A 363 -2.78 -5.37 -3.90
N VAL A 364 -2.71 -6.52 -3.26
CA VAL A 364 -3.92 -7.30 -2.96
C VAL A 364 -4.95 -6.50 -2.15
N PRO A 365 -6.24 -6.52 -2.52
CA PRO A 365 -6.84 -7.18 -3.68
C PRO A 365 -7.10 -6.27 -4.90
N PHE A 366 -6.63 -5.02 -4.87
CA PHE A 366 -7.05 -4.01 -5.84
C PHE A 366 -6.04 -3.80 -6.96
N THR A 367 -6.57 -3.66 -8.17
CA THR A 367 -5.81 -3.34 -9.38
C THR A 367 -6.16 -1.93 -9.80
N HIS A 368 -5.16 -1.08 -10.00
CA HIS A 368 -5.27 0.13 -10.81
C HIS A 368 -4.76 -0.19 -12.21
N CYS A 369 -5.58 0.07 -13.24
CA CYS A 369 -5.24 -0.19 -14.63
C CYS A 369 -5.79 0.93 -15.52
N PRO A 370 -4.95 1.66 -16.29
CA PRO A 370 -5.37 2.80 -17.08
C PRO A 370 -6.56 2.46 -17.98
N THR A 371 -7.62 3.28 -17.93
CA THR A 371 -8.85 3.03 -18.71
C THR A 371 -8.56 3.07 -20.22
N SER A 372 -7.76 4.05 -20.66
CA SER A 372 -7.40 4.27 -22.06
C SER A 372 -6.62 3.08 -22.65
N GLU A 373 -7.19 2.45 -23.69
CA GLU A 373 -6.49 1.41 -24.47
C GLU A 373 -5.21 1.95 -25.11
N LYS A 374 -5.21 3.22 -25.53
CA LYS A 374 -4.03 3.87 -26.07
C LYS A 374 -2.91 3.96 -25.02
N THR A 375 -3.21 4.43 -23.81
CA THR A 375 -2.23 4.48 -22.71
C THR A 375 -1.70 3.08 -22.43
N ARG A 376 -2.59 2.09 -22.38
CA ARG A 376 -2.19 0.70 -22.15
C ARG A 376 -1.28 0.12 -23.23
N THR A 377 -1.57 0.39 -24.50
CA THR A 377 -0.77 -0.12 -25.61
C THR A 377 0.57 0.62 -25.75
N ASP A 378 0.58 1.95 -25.61
CA ASP A 378 1.80 2.77 -25.67
C ASP A 378 2.79 2.40 -24.54
N ASN A 379 2.27 2.12 -23.34
CA ASN A 379 3.06 1.74 -22.17
C ASN A 379 3.18 0.22 -21.97
N LYS A 380 2.79 -0.59 -22.95
CA LYS A 380 2.90 -2.07 -22.93
C LYS A 380 2.33 -2.72 -21.67
N CYS A 381 1.19 -2.21 -21.20
CA CYS A 381 0.56 -2.65 -19.99
C CYS A 381 0.04 -4.10 -20.11
N HIS A 382 0.19 -4.89 -19.04
CA HIS A 382 -0.35 -6.26 -18.97
C HIS A 382 -1.47 -6.47 -17.95
N CYS A 383 -2.06 -5.39 -17.43
CA CYS A 383 -3.24 -5.45 -16.59
C CYS A 383 -4.50 -5.72 -17.42
N ASN A 384 -5.47 -6.41 -16.80
CA ASN A 384 -6.81 -6.56 -17.35
C ASN A 384 -7.66 -5.33 -16.95
N PRO A 385 -8.15 -4.52 -17.91
CA PRO A 385 -8.95 -3.33 -17.59
C PRO A 385 -10.29 -3.67 -16.93
N GLY A 386 -10.77 -4.91 -17.04
CA GLY A 386 -11.98 -5.35 -16.36
C GLY A 386 -11.80 -5.50 -14.85
N ASP A 387 -10.56 -5.56 -14.37
CA ASP A 387 -10.24 -5.65 -12.95
C ASP A 387 -9.93 -4.26 -12.35
N ASN A 388 -10.07 -3.17 -13.12
CA ASN A 388 -9.74 -1.82 -12.65
C ASN A 388 -10.65 -1.38 -11.51
N PHE A 389 -10.08 -1.08 -10.35
CA PHE A 389 -10.80 -0.70 -9.14
C PHE A 389 -11.20 0.78 -9.11
N ASP A 390 -10.52 1.66 -9.85
CA ASP A 390 -10.65 3.12 -9.73
C ASP A 390 -12.10 3.63 -9.79
N TRP A 391 -12.92 3.00 -10.62
CA TRP A 391 -14.29 3.45 -10.91
C TRP A 391 -15.36 2.68 -10.14
N ASN A 392 -14.94 1.70 -9.34
CA ASN A 392 -15.83 0.93 -8.48
C ASN A 392 -16.48 1.83 -7.41
N GLY A 393 -17.71 1.50 -6.98
CA GLY A 393 -18.41 2.25 -5.94
C GLY A 393 -17.70 2.32 -4.57
N TYR A 394 -16.75 1.41 -4.29
CA TYR A 394 -15.92 1.42 -3.08
C TYR A 394 -14.58 2.17 -3.25
N SER A 395 -14.29 2.66 -4.46
CA SER A 395 -13.14 3.54 -4.73
C SER A 395 -13.50 5.00 -4.45
N CYS A 396 -12.48 5.79 -4.12
CA CYS A 396 -12.60 7.24 -3.96
C CYS A 396 -12.04 8.02 -5.16
N THR A 397 -11.56 7.34 -6.22
CA THR A 397 -10.92 8.01 -7.37
C THR A 397 -11.92 8.86 -8.14
N ALA A 398 -13.17 8.40 -8.30
CA ALA A 398 -14.24 9.21 -8.89
C ALA A 398 -14.47 10.53 -8.13
N ARG A 399 -14.46 10.49 -6.78
CA ARG A 399 -14.57 11.69 -5.94
C ARG A 399 -13.35 12.59 -6.13
N PHE A 400 -12.14 12.05 -6.17
CA PHE A 400 -10.94 12.85 -6.43
C PHE A 400 -11.04 13.63 -7.74
N PHE A 401 -11.56 13.01 -8.81
CA PHE A 401 -11.78 13.70 -10.09
C PHE A 401 -12.84 14.79 -9.97
N GLU A 402 -13.96 14.51 -9.31
CA GLU A 402 -15.07 15.45 -9.13
C GLU A 402 -14.64 16.71 -8.37
N VAL A 403 -13.96 16.56 -7.24
CA VAL A 403 -13.56 17.70 -6.39
C VAL A 403 -12.45 18.55 -7.02
N ASN A 404 -11.69 17.97 -7.96
CA ASN A 404 -10.66 18.67 -8.71
C ASN A 404 -11.12 19.16 -10.10
N ASN A 405 -12.39 18.98 -10.45
CA ASN A 405 -12.94 19.29 -11.79
C ASN A 405 -12.14 18.61 -12.93
N MET A 406 -11.69 17.39 -12.71
CA MET A 406 -10.98 16.59 -13.70
C MET A 406 -11.98 15.80 -14.55
N GLU A 407 -11.69 15.69 -15.83
CA GLU A 407 -12.46 14.84 -16.74
C GLU A 407 -12.12 13.36 -16.50
N LYS A 408 -13.13 12.53 -16.23
CA LYS A 408 -12.96 11.08 -16.10
C LYS A 408 -12.61 10.49 -17.47
N PRO A 409 -11.70 9.50 -17.55
CA PRO A 409 -11.23 8.98 -18.82
C PRO A 409 -12.33 8.26 -19.60
N GLU A 410 -12.32 8.38 -20.93
CA GLU A 410 -13.31 7.72 -21.80
C GLU A 410 -13.41 6.21 -21.51
N GLY A 411 -14.61 5.73 -21.25
CA GLY A 411 -14.88 4.31 -20.99
C GLY A 411 -14.89 3.89 -19.52
N TYR A 412 -14.66 4.83 -18.59
CA TYR A 412 -14.75 4.57 -17.15
C TYR A 412 -16.11 4.01 -16.72
N GLU A 413 -17.19 4.34 -17.43
CA GLU A 413 -18.55 3.87 -17.13
C GLU A 413 -18.70 2.36 -17.26
N LYS A 414 -17.81 1.70 -18.02
CA LYS A 414 -17.80 0.24 -18.19
C LYS A 414 -17.06 -0.49 -17.07
N GLN A 415 -16.47 0.25 -16.12
CA GLN A 415 -15.62 -0.24 -15.04
C GLN A 415 -16.20 0.05 -13.64
N GLN A 416 -17.48 0.44 -13.57
CA GLN A 416 -18.17 0.79 -12.31
C GLN A 416 -18.64 -0.43 -11.51
#